data_AF-A0A930QBK7-F1
#
_entry.id   AF-A0A930QBK7-F1
#
_cell.length_a   1.000
_cell.length_b   1.000
_cell.length_c   1.000
_cell.angle_alpha   90.00
_cell.angle_beta   90.00
_cell.angle_gamma   90.00
#
_symmetry.space_group_name_H-M   'P 1'
#
loop_
_entity.id
_entity.type
_entity.pdbx_description
1 polymer ?
#
loop_
_entity_poly.entity_id
_entity_poly.type
_entity_poly.pdbx_seq_one_letter_code
_entity_poly.pdbx_strand_id
1 'polypeptide(L)' 'MKLTDSVNAVRGVGVKKAALLTRLGVRTVYDLLTFYPRAYEDQSRITRIMDLAAGMRATVL' A
#
# COMPACT_ATOMS: atom_id res chain seq x y z
N MET A 1 20.87 -6.96 -0.34
CA MET A 1 19.89 -6.17 0.42
C MET A 1 19.68 -6.88 1.75
N LYS A 2 19.82 -6.16 2.86
CA LYS A 2 19.60 -6.61 4.23
C LYS A 2 18.36 -5.93 4.81
N LEU A 3 17.77 -6.53 5.83
CA LEU A 3 16.60 -5.96 6.50
C LEU A 3 16.88 -4.60 7.17
N THR A 4 18.13 -4.36 7.55
CA THR A 4 18.62 -3.12 8.16
C THR A 4 18.94 -2.02 7.14
N ASP A 5 18.91 -2.33 5.84
CA ASP A 5 19.20 -1.33 4.81
C ASP A 5 18.11 -0.24 4.84
N SER A 6 18.50 0.98 4.44
CA SER A 6 17.56 2.09 4.28
C SER A 6 16.49 1.76 3.25
N VAL A 7 15.28 2.28 3.44
CA VAL A 7 14.12 2.04 2.56
C VAL A 7 14.34 2.50 1.12
N ASN A 8 15.30 3.41 0.88
CA ASN A 8 15.69 3.86 -0.46
C ASN A 8 16.48 2.82 -1.28
N ALA A 9 16.96 1.74 -0.65
CA ALA A 9 17.59 0.62 -1.34
C ALA A 9 16.57 -0.20 -2.15
N VAL A 10 15.27 -0.05 -1.86
CA VAL A 10 14.19 -0.73 -2.56
C VAL A 10 13.95 -0.08 -3.91
N ARG A 11 13.95 -0.89 -4.98
CA ARG A 11 13.67 -0.44 -6.34
C ARG A 11 12.33 0.30 -6.40
N GLY A 12 12.34 1.51 -6.96
CA GLY A 12 11.12 2.33 -7.08
C GLY A 12 10.85 3.24 -5.87
N VAL A 13 11.69 3.20 -4.83
CA VAL A 13 11.69 4.14 -3.69
C VAL A 13 12.81 5.18 -3.88
N GLY A 14 12.49 6.23 -4.65
CA GLY A 14 13.38 7.39 -4.77
C GLY A 14 13.29 8.35 -3.58
N VAL A 15 14.11 9.40 -3.59
CA VAL A 15 14.24 10.39 -2.50
C VAL A 15 12.89 10.91 -1.99
N LYS A 16 11.96 11.26 -2.89
CA LYS A 16 10.63 11.76 -2.52
C LYS A 16 9.81 10.73 -1.73
N LYS A 17 9.79 9.47 -2.16
CA LYS A 17 9.06 8.40 -1.46
C LYS A 17 9.72 8.04 -0.14
N ALA A 18 11.06 8.01 -0.10
CA ALA A 18 11.80 7.75 1.14
C ALA A 18 11.50 8.82 2.21
N ALA A 19 11.40 10.09 1.83
CA ALA A 19 11.02 11.16 2.75
C ALA A 19 9.59 10.99 3.30
N LEU A 20 8.63 10.59 2.46
CA LEU A 20 7.26 10.31 2.90
C LEU A 20 7.20 9.10 3.84
N LEU A 21 7.91 8.01 3.52
CA LEU A 21 8.00 6.82 4.38
C LEU A 21 8.64 7.15 5.73
N THR A 22 9.68 7.99 5.74
CA THR A 22 10.32 8.45 6.98
C THR A 22 9.35 9.23 7.86
N ARG A 23 8.46 10.06 7.27
CA ARG A 23 7.40 10.77 8.02
C ARG A 23 6.36 9.82 8.61
N LEU A 24 6.18 8.64 8.02
CA LEU A 24 5.33 7.57 8.54
C LEU A 24 6.04 6.66 9.54
N GLY A 25 7.31 6.94 9.87
CA GLY A 25 8.12 6.12 10.79
C GLY A 25 8.83 4.94 10.14
N VAL A 26 8.72 4.77 8.81
CA VAL A 26 9.34 3.68 8.06
C VAL A 26 10.71 4.12 7.54
N ARG A 27 11.80 3.54 8.08
CA ARG A 27 13.17 3.94 7.75
C ARG A 27 13.97 2.82 7.08
N THR A 28 13.70 1.58 7.46
CA THR A 28 14.42 0.40 6.98
C THR A 28 13.55 -0.49 6.10
N VAL A 29 14.18 -1.45 5.42
CA VAL A 29 13.47 -2.52 4.70
C VAL A 29 12.59 -3.34 5.66
N TYR A 30 13.08 -3.62 6.87
CA TYR A 30 12.29 -4.31 7.90
C TYR A 30 11.01 -3.55 8.23
N ASP A 31 11.13 -2.25 8.53
CA ASP A 31 9.98 -1.42 8.87
C ASP A 31 8.94 -1.45 7.75
N LEU A 32 9.38 -1.37 6.49
CA LEU A 32 8.50 -1.39 5.32
C LEU A 32 7.75 -2.72 5.19
N LEU A 33 8.39 -3.85 5.47
CA LEU A 33 7.76 -5.18 5.42
C LEU A 33 6.75 -5.39 6.55
N THR A 34 7.01 -4.80 7.71
CA THR A 34 6.12 -4.88 8.88
C THR A 34 5.10 -3.73 8.96
N PHE A 35 5.10 -2.82 7.99
CA PHE A 35 4.12 -1.76 7.89
C PHE A 35 2.84 -2.28 7.22
N TYR A 36 2.02 -2.97 8.00
CA TYR A 36 0.82 -3.61 7.50
C TYR A 36 -0.27 -2.60 7.06
N PRO A 37 -1.06 -2.92 6.03
CA PRO A 37 -2.22 -2.12 5.67
C PRO A 37 -3.22 -1.98 6.83
N ARG A 38 -3.89 -0.83 6.92
CA ARG A 38 -4.97 -0.61 7.90
C ARG A 38 -6.15 -1.57 7.70
N ALA A 39 -6.47 -1.85 6.44
CA ALA A 39 -7.50 -2.79 6.03
C ALA A 39 -7.14 -3.32 4.63
N TYR A 40 -7.59 -4.53 4.33
CA TYR A 40 -7.51 -5.12 3.00
C TYR A 40 -8.85 -4.95 2.30
N GLU A 41 -8.84 -4.44 1.07
CA GLU A 41 -10.03 -4.41 0.21
C GLU A 41 -10.03 -5.64 -0.68
N ASP A 42 -11.08 -6.45 -0.59
CA ASP A 42 -11.28 -7.61 -1.44
C ASP A 42 -11.95 -7.18 -2.75
N GLN A 43 -11.20 -7.26 -3.86
CA GLN A 43 -11.68 -6.95 -5.20
C GLN A 43 -11.95 -8.18 -6.06
N SER A 44 -12.01 -9.38 -5.47
CA SER A 44 -12.24 -10.64 -6.19
C SER A 44 -13.64 -10.76 -6.81
N ARG A 45 -14.62 -9.98 -6.31
CA ARG A 45 -16.01 -10.03 -6.76
C ARG A 45 -16.37 -8.81 -7.59
N ILE A 46 -16.60 -9.03 -8.88
CA ILE A 46 -17.04 -8.00 -9.82
C ILE A 46 -18.55 -7.85 -9.72
N THR A 47 -19.03 -6.61 -9.54
CA THR A 47 -20.43 -6.21 -9.50
C THR A 47 -20.75 -5.45 -10.78
N ARG A 48 -21.85 -5.76 -11.46
CA ARG A 48 -22.27 -5.02 -12.64
C ARG A 48 -22.71 -3.61 -12.23
N ILE A 49 -22.47 -2.63 -13.10
CA ILE A 49 -22.86 -1.22 -12.86
C ILE A 49 -24.35 -1.10 -12.49
N MET A 50 -25.22 -1.88 -13.14
CA MET A 50 -26.66 -1.87 -12.91
C MET A 50 -27.10 -2.39 -11.54
N ASP A 51 -26.24 -3.16 -10.86
CA ASP A 51 -26.56 -3.77 -9.56
C ASP A 51 -26.04 -2.92 -8.38
N LEU A 52 -25.50 -1.72 -8.64
CA LEU A 52 -24.95 -0.84 -7.62
C LEU A 52 -26.04 -0.13 -6.80
N ALA A 53 -25.79 0.03 -5.51
CA ALA A 53 -26.61 0.83 -4.60
C ALA A 53 -25.82 2.02 -4.02
N ALA A 54 -26.51 3.11 -3.67
CA ALA A 54 -25.86 4.29 -3.09
C ALA A 54 -25.15 3.92 -1.77
N GLY A 55 -23.87 4.31 -1.66
CA GLY A 55 -23.03 3.98 -0.51
C GLY A 55 -22.38 2.60 -0.55
N MET A 56 -22.67 1.78 -1.56
CA MET A 56 -22.01 0.48 -1.76
C MET A 56 -20.58 0.67 -2.26
N ARG A 57 -19.61 0.04 -1.59
CA ARG A 57 -18.26 -0.16 -2.13
C ARG A 57 -18.26 -1.46 -2.94
N ALA A 58 -17.94 -1.38 -4.22
CA ALA A 58 -17.96 -2.50 -5.16
C ALA A 58 -16.81 -2.40 -6.18
N THR A 59 -16.33 -3.55 -6.64
CA THR A 59 -15.44 -3.65 -7.81
C THR A 59 -16.30 -3.78 -9.06
N VAL A 60 -16.00 -3.02 -10.11
CA VAL A 60 -16.83 -2.88 -11.31
C VAL A 60 -15.96 -3.07 -12.56
N LEU A 61 -16.52 -3.65 -13.62
CA LEU A 61 -15.90 -3.79 -14.95
C LEU A 61 -16.85 -3.31 -16.05
#